data_AF-A0A3M2AQZ7-F1
#
_entry.id   AF-A0A3M2AQZ7-F1
#
_cell.length_a   1.000
_cell.length_b   1.000
_cell.length_c   1.000
_cell.angle_alpha   90.00
_cell.angle_beta   90.00
_cell.angle_gamma   90.00
#
_symmetry.space_group_name_H-M   'P 1'
#
loop_
_entity.id
_entity.type
_entity.pdbx_description
1 polymer ?
#
loop_
_entity_poly.entity_id
_entity_poly.type
_entity_poly.pdbx_seq_one_letter_code
_entity_poly.pdbx_strand_id
1 'polypeptide(L)'
;MDSPTVQEICCNRKEVFTKGATRAASRKVFWPATVLEILSLIDNPWSVAKIRAKAGGQLLANDLLNRVQGNRPVSLIGFSLGARLLFTALEELARCKALGIIDHAVLMGSAFSADEKQWEKVRQVVAGRLINVYSEYD
;
A
#
# COMPACT_ATOMS: atom_id res chain seq x y z
N MET A 1 -32.39 -4.54 -3.57
CA MET A 1 -31.90 -4.57 -2.18
C MET A 1 -30.41 -4.44 -2.28
N ASP A 2 -29.95 -3.21 -2.46
CA ASP A 2 -28.56 -2.89 -2.68
C ASP A 2 -27.83 -3.06 -1.35
N SER A 3 -27.07 -4.16 -1.24
CA SER A 3 -26.05 -4.30 -0.22
C SER A 3 -25.11 -3.09 -0.36
N PRO A 4 -24.82 -2.32 0.70
CA PRO A 4 -23.85 -1.24 0.60
C PRO A 4 -22.57 -1.82 0.03
N THR A 5 -22.08 -1.24 -1.07
CA THR A 5 -20.89 -1.75 -1.76
C THR A 5 -19.76 -1.83 -0.73
N VAL A 6 -19.02 -2.94 -0.72
CA VAL A 6 -17.87 -3.19 0.17
C VAL A 6 -16.87 -2.01 0.18
N GLN A 7 -16.93 -1.16 -0.85
CA GLN A 7 -16.29 0.16 -0.94
C GLN A 7 -16.60 1.10 0.23
N GLU A 8 -17.84 1.30 0.70
CA GLU A 8 -18.10 2.33 1.74
C GLU A 8 -17.44 2.00 3.10
N ILE A 9 -17.34 0.70 3.44
CA ILE A 9 -16.73 0.25 4.70
C ILE A 9 -15.21 0.37 4.67
N CYS A 10 -14.59 0.21 3.49
CA CYS A 10 -13.14 0.31 3.35
C CYS A 10 -12.62 1.67 2.89
N CYS A 11 -13.43 2.47 2.19
CA CYS A 11 -13.06 3.75 1.57
C CYS A 11 -13.17 4.95 2.52
N ASN A 12 -13.59 4.77 3.78
CA ASN A 12 -13.56 5.89 4.72
C ASN A 12 -12.18 6.03 5.40
N ARG A 13 -11.21 6.49 4.62
CA ARG A 13 -10.08 7.28 5.12
C ARG A 13 -10.10 8.63 4.41
N LYS A 14 -11.08 9.46 4.75
CA LYS A 14 -10.85 10.92 4.73
C LYS A 14 -10.24 11.28 6.08
N GLU A 15 -9.40 12.31 6.06
CA GLU A 15 -8.52 12.80 7.13
C GLU A 15 -7.18 12.02 7.19
N VAL A 16 -6.04 12.62 6.81
CA VAL A 16 -5.48 13.86 7.35
C VAL A 16 -4.62 14.55 6.29
N PHE A 17 -5.05 15.71 5.75
CA PHE A 17 -4.12 16.77 5.31
C PHE A 17 -4.80 18.11 5.01
N THR A 18 -5.52 18.71 5.97
CA THR A 18 -5.71 20.18 6.02
C THR A 18 -6.43 20.59 7.30
N LYS A 19 -5.69 20.76 8.39
CA LYS A 19 -6.11 21.66 9.48
C LYS A 19 -4.88 22.44 9.92
N GLY A 20 -4.93 23.76 9.76
CA GLY A 20 -3.98 24.68 10.39
C GLY A 20 -3.16 25.56 9.43
N ALA A 21 -3.82 26.45 8.69
CA ALA A 21 -3.18 27.70 8.26
C ALA A 21 -3.86 28.85 8.99
N THR A 22 -3.65 28.92 10.31
CA THR A 22 -3.92 30.13 11.08
C THR A 22 -2.86 31.16 10.72
N ARG A 23 -3.34 32.30 10.22
CA ARG A 23 -2.55 33.53 10.06
C ARG A 23 -2.02 33.94 11.43
N ALA A 24 -0.71 33.90 11.65
CA ALA A 24 -0.06 34.65 12.73
C ALA A 24 1.44 34.78 12.45
N ALA A 25 1.91 36.00 12.64
CA ALA A 25 3.22 36.50 12.29
C ALA A 25 4.36 35.91 13.12
N SER A 26 5.57 36.02 12.54
CA SER A 26 6.87 36.11 13.20
C SER A 26 7.23 35.01 14.21
N ARG A 27 8.03 34.02 13.75
CA ARG A 27 9.09 33.43 14.59
C ARG A 27 10.40 33.36 13.81
N LYS A 28 11.38 34.04 14.36
CA LYS A 28 12.80 33.99 13.99
C LYS A 28 13.24 32.53 13.95
N VAL A 29 13.83 32.17 12.81
CA VAL A 29 14.97 31.26 12.64
C VAL A 29 15.20 30.29 13.81
N PHE A 30 14.44 29.19 13.81
CA PHE A 30 14.91 27.95 14.39
C PHE A 30 14.32 26.78 13.60
N TRP A 31 14.63 26.70 12.30
CA TRP A 31 14.55 25.43 11.56
C TRP A 31 15.18 25.49 10.14
N PRO A 32 16.53 25.58 9.98
CA PRO A 32 17.13 25.32 8.67
C PRO A 32 17.50 23.84 8.51
N ALA A 33 18.19 23.25 9.49
CA ALA A 33 18.86 21.95 9.32
C ALA A 33 17.89 20.79 9.05
N THR A 34 16.78 20.79 9.75
CA THR A 34 15.82 19.68 9.78
C THR A 34 14.66 19.88 8.82
N VAL A 35 14.42 21.11 8.30
CA VAL A 35 13.68 21.26 7.02
C VAL A 35 14.52 20.72 5.88
N LEU A 36 15.83 20.99 5.87
CA LEU A 36 16.74 20.54 4.81
C LEU A 36 16.87 19.02 4.77
N GLU A 37 16.89 18.33 5.91
CA GLU A 37 16.82 16.85 5.94
C GLU A 37 15.48 16.29 5.43
N ILE A 38 14.37 16.98 5.70
CA ILE A 38 13.07 16.58 5.13
C ILE A 38 13.01 16.86 3.62
N LEU A 39 13.65 17.94 3.14
CA LEU A 39 13.80 18.25 1.72
C LEU A 39 14.64 17.20 1.00
N SER A 40 15.75 16.73 1.60
CA SER A 40 16.58 15.69 0.97
C SER A 40 15.90 14.32 0.91
N LEU A 41 15.00 14.00 1.85
CA LEU A 41 14.13 12.82 1.76
C LEU A 41 13.03 12.95 0.68
N ILE A 42 12.58 14.18 0.40
CA ILE A 42 11.63 14.49 -0.67
C ILE A 42 12.30 14.40 -2.05
N ASP A 43 13.58 14.72 -2.16
CA ASP A 43 14.32 14.70 -3.43
C ASP A 43 14.91 13.32 -3.80
N ASN A 44 14.83 12.31 -2.93
CA ASN A 44 15.28 10.95 -3.28
C ASN A 44 14.24 10.24 -4.18
N PRO A 45 14.56 9.91 -5.44
CA PRO A 45 13.65 9.22 -6.36
C PRO A 45 13.10 7.90 -5.79
N TRP A 46 13.88 7.20 -4.97
CA TRP A 46 13.46 5.94 -4.35
C TRP A 46 12.38 6.13 -3.29
N SER A 47 12.50 7.15 -2.45
CA SER A 47 11.50 7.50 -1.43
C SER A 47 10.18 7.89 -2.08
N VAL A 48 10.24 8.71 -3.12
CA VAL A 48 9.06 9.12 -3.90
C VAL A 48 8.41 7.91 -4.58
N ALA A 49 9.21 7.04 -5.20
CA ALA A 49 8.72 5.82 -5.81
C ALA A 49 8.03 4.90 -4.79
N LYS A 50 8.58 4.77 -3.58
CA LYS A 50 7.97 3.97 -2.50
C LYS A 50 6.62 4.52 -2.04
N ILE A 51 6.49 5.84 -1.91
CA ILE A 51 5.22 6.49 -1.56
C ILE A 51 4.18 6.26 -2.67
N ARG A 52 4.59 6.44 -3.93
CA ARG A 52 3.72 6.19 -5.09
C ARG A 52 3.31 4.72 -5.21
N ALA A 53 4.23 3.78 -4.97
CA ALA A 53 3.94 2.35 -4.97
C ALA A 53 2.88 2.01 -3.91
N LYS A 54 2.97 2.59 -2.71
CA LYS A 54 1.96 2.42 -1.67
C LYS A 54 0.59 2.95 -2.11
N ALA A 55 0.53 4.17 -2.64
CA ALA A 55 -0.72 4.75 -3.14
C ALA A 55 -1.31 3.92 -4.29
N GLY A 56 -0.47 3.46 -5.23
CA GLY A 56 -0.87 2.58 -6.31
C GLY A 56 -1.42 1.24 -5.83
N GLY A 57 -0.87 0.69 -4.74
CA GLY A 57 -1.36 -0.55 -4.14
C GLY A 57 -2.78 -0.39 -3.56
N GLN A 58 -3.06 0.76 -2.96
CA GLN A 58 -4.40 1.09 -2.46
C GLN A 58 -5.42 1.25 -3.60
N LEU A 59 -5.02 1.89 -4.69
CA LEU A 59 -5.86 2.01 -5.90
C LEU A 59 -6.12 0.64 -6.52
N LEU A 60 -5.07 -0.18 -6.68
CA LEU A 60 -5.20 -1.54 -7.19
C LEU A 60 -6.14 -2.38 -6.33
N ALA A 61 -6.06 -2.29 -5.00
CA ALA A 61 -6.99 -2.97 -4.11
C ALA A 61 -8.44 -2.53 -4.32
N ASN A 62 -8.67 -1.21 -4.48
CA ASN A 62 -10.00 -0.68 -4.77
C ASN A 62 -10.53 -1.23 -6.11
N ASP A 63 -9.73 -1.22 -7.16
CA ASP A 63 -10.13 -1.73 -8.47
C ASP A 63 -10.45 -3.24 -8.42
N LEU A 64 -9.64 -4.01 -7.68
CA LEU A 64 -9.87 -5.43 -7.45
C LEU A 64 -11.16 -5.71 -6.66
N LEU A 65 -11.47 -4.89 -5.66
CA LEU A 65 -12.73 -4.96 -4.91
C LEU A 65 -13.94 -4.65 -5.79
N ASN A 66 -13.78 -3.71 -6.73
CA ASN A 66 -14.82 -3.32 -7.69
C ASN A 66 -15.02 -4.33 -8.81
N ARG A 67 -14.21 -5.40 -8.83
CA ARG A 67 -14.27 -6.47 -9.83
C ARG A 67 -14.23 -5.91 -11.26
N VAL A 68 -13.37 -4.92 -11.51
CA VAL A 68 -13.17 -4.36 -12.87
C VAL A 68 -12.74 -5.46 -13.85
N GLN A 69 -12.02 -6.47 -13.36
CA GLN A 69 -11.63 -7.68 -14.08
C GLN A 69 -12.73 -8.76 -14.20
N GLY A 70 -13.93 -8.50 -13.67
CA GLY A 70 -14.99 -9.49 -13.50
C GLY A 70 -14.74 -10.46 -12.35
N ASN A 71 -15.39 -11.63 -12.40
CA ASN A 71 -15.30 -12.66 -11.35
C ASN A 71 -14.13 -13.64 -11.56
N ARG A 72 -13.22 -13.37 -12.50
CA ARG A 72 -12.05 -14.21 -12.76
C ARG A 72 -11.00 -13.99 -11.67
N PRO A 73 -10.45 -15.06 -11.08
CA PRO A 73 -9.40 -14.93 -10.08
C PRO A 73 -8.12 -14.39 -10.72
N VAL A 74 -7.38 -13.54 -9.99
CA VAL A 74 -6.21 -12.82 -10.50
C VAL A 74 -4.92 -13.39 -9.91
N SER A 75 -3.92 -13.63 -10.76
CA SER A 75 -2.56 -13.97 -10.33
C SER A 75 -1.68 -12.72 -10.41
N LEU A 76 -0.97 -12.41 -9.32
CA LEU A 76 -0.15 -11.22 -9.18
C LEU A 76 1.33 -11.59 -9.09
N ILE A 77 2.18 -10.86 -9.81
CA ILE A 77 3.64 -11.02 -9.77
C ILE A 77 4.26 -9.63 -9.65
N GLY A 78 5.12 -9.43 -8.65
CA GLY A 78 5.75 -8.14 -8.40
C GLY A 78 7.24 -8.27 -8.11
N PHE A 79 8.01 -7.38 -8.71
CA PHE A 79 9.45 -7.24 -8.50
C PHE A 79 9.77 -5.86 -7.94
N SER A 80 10.69 -5.78 -6.97
CA SER A 80 11.16 -4.53 -6.38
C SER A 80 10.01 -3.64 -5.87
N LEU A 81 9.96 -2.37 -6.25
CA LEU A 81 8.86 -1.45 -5.93
C LEU A 81 7.47 -1.99 -6.28
N GLY A 82 7.34 -2.79 -7.35
CA GLY A 82 6.09 -3.43 -7.74
C GLY A 82 5.64 -4.50 -6.74
N ALA A 83 6.59 -5.21 -6.13
CA ALA A 83 6.28 -6.18 -5.09
C ALA A 83 5.74 -5.46 -3.83
N ARG A 84 6.31 -4.29 -3.47
CA ARG A 84 5.78 -3.46 -2.37
C ARG A 84 4.36 -2.98 -2.65
N LEU A 85 4.09 -2.56 -3.90
CA LEU A 85 2.75 -2.17 -4.37
C LEU A 85 1.74 -3.31 -4.16
N LEU A 86 2.07 -4.51 -4.63
CA LEU A 86 1.21 -5.69 -4.47
C LEU A 86 0.98 -6.05 -3.01
N PHE A 87 2.04 -6.03 -2.18
CA PHE A 87 1.91 -6.32 -0.76
C PHE A 87 0.94 -5.35 -0.08
N THR A 88 1.04 -4.05 -0.38
CA THR A 88 0.07 -3.06 0.11
C THR A 88 -1.35 -3.32 -0.41
N ALA A 89 -1.51 -3.75 -1.66
CA ALA A 89 -2.83 -4.11 -2.18
C ALA A 89 -3.43 -5.30 -1.42
N LEU A 90 -2.63 -6.33 -1.13
CA LEU A 90 -3.07 -7.50 -0.37
C LEU A 90 -3.40 -7.16 1.10
N GLU A 91 -2.63 -6.28 1.73
CA GLU A 91 -2.95 -5.77 3.08
C GLU A 91 -4.30 -5.07 3.14
N GLU A 92 -4.62 -4.23 2.14
CA GLU A 92 -5.92 -3.56 2.05
C GLU A 92 -7.06 -4.56 1.78
N LEU A 93 -6.85 -5.54 0.90
CA LEU A 93 -7.82 -6.62 0.68
C LEU A 93 -8.07 -7.44 1.96
N ALA A 94 -7.03 -7.70 2.75
CA ALA A 94 -7.14 -8.39 4.03
C ALA A 94 -7.95 -7.57 5.04
N ARG A 95 -7.72 -6.25 5.07
CA ARG A 95 -8.49 -5.32 5.91
C ARG A 95 -9.98 -5.33 5.55
N CYS A 96 -10.29 -5.42 4.26
CA CYS A 96 -11.67 -5.51 3.75
C CYS A 96 -12.28 -6.92 3.85
N LYS A 97 -11.53 -7.91 4.34
CA LYS A 97 -11.94 -9.33 4.38
C LYS A 97 -12.40 -9.85 3.01
N ALA A 98 -11.82 -9.32 1.95
CA ALA A 98 -12.19 -9.67 0.58
C ALA A 98 -11.40 -10.92 0.15
N LEU A 99 -12.05 -12.07 0.25
CA LEU A 99 -11.45 -13.37 -0.07
C LEU A 99 -11.80 -13.82 -1.50
N GLY A 100 -10.95 -14.68 -2.09
CA GLY A 100 -11.22 -15.31 -3.38
C GLY A 100 -11.08 -14.38 -4.59
N ILE A 101 -10.44 -13.21 -4.44
CA ILE A 101 -10.09 -12.34 -5.57
C ILE A 101 -8.75 -12.77 -6.18
N ILE A 102 -7.79 -13.09 -5.30
CA ILE A 102 -6.42 -13.41 -5.68
C ILE A 102 -6.22 -14.92 -5.62
N ASP A 103 -5.70 -15.47 -6.71
CA ASP A 103 -5.34 -16.89 -6.82
C ASP A 103 -3.92 -17.13 -6.31
N HIS A 104 -2.94 -16.51 -6.96
CA HIS A 104 -1.53 -16.67 -6.68
C HIS A 104 -0.86 -15.32 -6.59
N ALA A 105 0.10 -15.17 -5.68
CA ALA A 105 0.90 -13.96 -5.53
C ALA A 105 2.39 -14.33 -5.40
N VAL A 106 3.22 -13.74 -6.26
CA VAL A 106 4.69 -13.90 -6.22
C VAL A 106 5.33 -12.54 -5.99
N LEU A 107 6.14 -12.45 -4.95
CA LEU A 107 6.80 -11.23 -4.49
C LEU A 107 8.31 -11.45 -4.54
N MET A 108 9.04 -10.52 -5.17
CA MET A 108 10.48 -10.68 -5.40
C MET A 108 11.23 -9.36 -5.18
N GLY A 109 12.43 -9.43 -4.60
CA GLY A 109 13.40 -8.32 -4.60
C GLY A 109 12.94 -7.04 -3.90
N SER A 110 12.04 -7.14 -2.91
CA SER A 110 11.51 -5.98 -2.19
C SER A 110 11.65 -6.13 -0.68
N ALA A 111 12.01 -5.04 -0.01
CA ALA A 111 12.03 -4.96 1.44
C ALA A 111 10.59 -4.91 1.98
N PHE A 112 10.12 -6.04 2.51
CA PHE A 112 8.86 -6.16 3.23
C PHE A 112 9.06 -6.08 4.73
N SER A 113 7.99 -5.83 5.47
CA SER A 113 8.01 -6.03 6.91
C SER A 113 8.22 -7.52 7.20
N ALA A 114 9.11 -7.84 8.14
CA ALA A 114 9.31 -9.22 8.61
C ALA A 114 8.25 -9.64 9.65
N ASP A 115 7.23 -8.82 9.92
CA ASP A 115 6.17 -9.13 10.88
C ASP A 115 5.29 -10.28 10.41
N GLU A 116 5.39 -11.42 11.10
CA GLU A 116 4.63 -12.63 10.84
C GLU A 116 3.12 -12.37 10.83
N LYS A 117 2.61 -11.51 11.72
CA LYS A 117 1.18 -11.18 11.80
C LYS A 117 0.67 -10.46 10.55
N GLN A 118 1.53 -9.69 9.88
CA GLN A 118 1.15 -9.06 8.60
C GLN A 118 1.09 -10.10 7.49
N TRP A 119 2.08 -11.01 7.44
CA TRP A 119 2.10 -12.09 6.45
C TRP A 119 0.94 -13.06 6.62
N GLU A 120 0.52 -13.37 7.85
CA GLU A 120 -0.66 -14.18 8.12
C GLU A 120 -1.93 -13.56 7.55
N LYS A 121 -2.13 -12.25 7.76
CA LYS A 121 -3.29 -11.52 7.20
C LYS A 121 -3.29 -11.52 5.68
N VAL A 122 -2.13 -11.26 5.08
CA VAL A 122 -1.96 -11.27 3.62
C VAL A 122 -2.19 -12.68 3.06
N ARG A 123 -1.71 -13.71 3.75
CA ARG A 123 -1.87 -15.12 3.36
C ARG A 123 -3.33 -15.56 3.34
N GLN A 124 -4.18 -15.03 4.22
CA GLN A 124 -5.61 -15.36 4.26
C GLN A 124 -6.36 -14.92 2.99
N VAL A 125 -5.92 -13.84 2.33
CA VAL A 125 -6.57 -13.30 1.12
C VAL A 125 -6.28 -14.13 -0.13
N VAL A 126 -5.09 -14.72 -0.20
CA VAL A 126 -4.61 -15.48 -1.35
C VAL A 126 -5.16 -16.90 -1.29
N ALA A 127 -5.96 -17.30 -2.29
CA ALA A 127 -6.57 -18.63 -2.32
C ALA A 127 -5.51 -19.74 -2.48
N GLY A 128 -4.56 -19.54 -3.38
CA GLY A 128 -3.49 -20.47 -3.70
C GLY A 128 -2.19 -20.17 -2.97
N ARG A 129 -1.13 -19.91 -3.75
CA ARG A 129 0.25 -19.79 -3.26
C ARG A 129 0.65 -18.32 -3.13
N LEU A 130 1.14 -17.95 -1.95
CA LEU A 130 1.87 -16.72 -1.69
C LEU A 130 3.36 -17.06 -1.58
N ILE A 131 4.16 -16.59 -2.54
CA ILE A 131 5.59 -16.90 -2.64
C ILE A 131 6.38 -15.61 -2.43
N ASN A 132 7.27 -15.62 -1.44
CA ASN A 132 8.28 -14.59 -1.26
C ASN A 132 9.63 -15.14 -1.75
N VAL A 133 10.12 -14.62 -2.87
CA VAL A 133 11.43 -14.97 -3.41
C VAL A 133 12.45 -14.03 -2.79
N TYR A 134 13.40 -14.62 -2.06
CA TYR A 134 14.52 -13.92 -1.48
C TYR A 134 15.83 -14.57 -1.92
N SER A 135 16.89 -13.77 -1.97
CA SER A 135 18.27 -14.23 -2.11
C SER A 135 19.03 -13.76 -0.87
N GLU A 136 19.93 -14.59 -0.35
CA GLU A 136 20.84 -14.20 0.74
C GLU A 136 21.89 -13.17 0.29
N TYR A 137 22.03 -13.01 -1.03
CA TYR A 137 22.97 -12.12 -1.68
C TYR A 137 22.32 -10.85 -2.28
N ASP A 138 21.05 -10.58 -1.97
CA ASP A 138 20.30 -9.37 -2.40
C ASP A 138 20.25 -8.27 -1.32
#